data_AF-A0A401MEF8-F1
#
_entry.id   AF-A0A401MEF8-F1
#
_cell.length_a   1.000
_cell.length_b   1.000
_cell.length_c   1.000
_cell.angle_alpha   90.00
_cell.angle_beta   90.00
_cell.angle_gamma   90.00
#
_symmetry.space_group_name_H-M   'P 1'
#
loop_
_entity.id
_entity.type
_entity.pdbx_description
1 polymer ?
#
loop_
_entity_poly.entity_id
_entity_poly.type
_entity_poly.pdbx_seq_one_letter_code
_entity_poly.pdbx_strand_id
1 'polypeptide(L)'
;MEGSAPTVNRMDPEEDQRLAAIAPEISRISIDLLRKAAGTYPEEQVAKEALDCADEILSQYGTDGLRALVMSLTCWATVQLEVNAQASGRPLESVLDDMLLTWLETDPGELREPGEPGEPGKPGK
;
A
#
# COMPACT_ATOMS: atom_id res chain seq x y z
N MET A 1 -7.45 9.45 40.01
CA MET A 1 -7.45 9.87 38.59
C MET A 1 -7.36 8.59 37.77
N GLU A 2 -8.50 8.00 37.44
CA GLU A 2 -8.55 6.84 36.55
C GLU A 2 -8.37 7.34 35.12
N GLY A 3 -7.26 6.93 34.50
CA GLY A 3 -7.01 7.17 33.08
C GLY A 3 -8.01 6.38 32.27
N SER A 4 -8.91 7.08 31.58
CA SER A 4 -9.75 6.51 30.54
C SER A 4 -8.82 5.90 29.49
N ALA A 5 -8.86 4.57 29.37
CA ALA A 5 -8.17 3.85 28.31
C ALA A 5 -8.62 4.41 26.95
N PRO A 6 -7.72 4.53 25.96
CA PRO A 6 -8.12 4.97 24.64
C PRO A 6 -9.17 3.99 24.14
N THR A 7 -10.37 4.51 23.88
CA THR A 7 -11.44 3.73 23.28
C THR A 7 -10.97 3.44 21.86
N VAL A 8 -10.39 2.26 21.65
CA VAL A 8 -10.23 1.70 20.31
C VAL A 8 -11.63 1.74 19.74
N ASN A 9 -11.85 2.61 18.74
CA ASN A 9 -13.15 2.78 18.11
C ASN A 9 -13.50 1.43 17.50
N ARG A 10 -14.31 0.64 18.22
CA ARG A 10 -14.73 -0.69 17.78
C ARG A 10 -15.57 -0.43 16.54
N MET A 11 -15.16 -1.01 15.42
CA MET A 11 -15.80 -0.78 14.12
C MET A 11 -17.31 -1.05 14.26
N ASP A 12 -18.12 -0.20 13.64
CA ASP A 12 -19.57 -0.27 13.74
C ASP A 12 -20.05 -1.65 13.26
N PRO A 13 -20.88 -2.40 14.02
CA PRO A 13 -21.34 -3.74 13.62
C PRO A 13 -21.96 -3.81 12.22
N GLU A 14 -22.60 -2.74 11.75
CA GLU A 14 -23.14 -2.67 10.39
C GLU A 14 -22.02 -2.52 9.34
N GLU A 15 -20.96 -1.78 9.66
CA GLU A 15 -19.74 -1.68 8.84
C GLU A 15 -19.01 -3.02 8.78
N ASP A 16 -18.85 -3.70 9.92
CA ASP A 16 -18.29 -5.05 9.98
C ASP A 16 -19.07 -6.04 9.11
N GLN A 17 -20.41 -5.99 9.15
CA GLN A 17 -21.24 -6.87 8.35
C GLN A 17 -21.12 -6.60 6.85
N ARG A 18 -21.07 -5.32 6.43
CA ARG A 18 -20.85 -4.94 5.03
C ARG A 18 -19.49 -5.40 4.54
N LEU A 19 -18.43 -5.19 5.33
CA LEU A 19 -17.08 -5.61 4.98
C LEU A 19 -16.96 -7.14 4.92
N ALA A 20 -17.55 -7.86 5.88
CA ALA A 20 -17.55 -9.32 5.89
C ALA A 20 -18.22 -9.93 4.66
N ALA A 21 -19.26 -9.28 4.12
CA ALA A 21 -19.96 -9.75 2.93
C ALA A 21 -19.09 -9.68 1.66
N ILE A 22 -18.22 -8.66 1.54
CA ILE A 22 -17.38 -8.43 0.35
C ILE A 22 -15.97 -9.01 0.49
N ALA A 23 -15.50 -9.26 1.71
CA ALA A 23 -14.12 -9.68 1.99
C ALA A 23 -13.64 -10.91 1.19
N PRO A 24 -14.43 -11.99 0.99
CA PRO A 24 -13.97 -13.15 0.22
C PRO A 24 -13.67 -12.82 -1.24
N GLU A 25 -14.50 -12.00 -1.87
CA GLU A 25 -14.31 -11.58 -3.26
C GLU A 25 -13.12 -10.64 -3.40
N ILE A 26 -13.01 -9.65 -2.51
CA ILE A 26 -11.88 -8.72 -2.49
C ILE A 26 -10.56 -9.46 -2.23
N SER A 27 -10.56 -10.49 -1.39
CA SER A 27 -9.37 -11.33 -1.16
C SER A 27 -8.95 -12.10 -2.42
N ARG A 28 -9.90 -12.58 -3.23
CA ARG A 28 -9.58 -13.18 -4.53
C ARG A 28 -8.99 -12.14 -5.49
N ILE A 29 -9.58 -10.95 -5.55
CA ILE A 29 -9.12 -9.86 -6.41
C ILE A 29 -7.72 -9.40 -6.02
N SER A 30 -7.42 -9.30 -4.71
CA SER A 30 -6.10 -8.91 -4.23
C SER A 30 -5.01 -9.92 -4.64
N ILE A 31 -5.31 -11.22 -4.61
CA ILE A 31 -4.41 -12.27 -5.13
C ILE A 31 -4.20 -12.12 -6.64
N ASP A 32 -5.26 -11.86 -7.41
CA ASP A 32 -5.16 -11.68 -8.85
C ASP A 32 -4.33 -10.42 -9.20
N LEU A 33 -4.48 -9.34 -8.43
CA LEU A 33 -3.60 -8.16 -8.54
C LEU A 33 -2.14 -8.53 -8.25
N LEU A 34 -1.87 -9.23 -7.14
CA LEU A 34 -0.51 -9.66 -6.80
C LEU A 34 0.10 -10.54 -7.90
N ARG A 35 -0.70 -11.41 -8.54
CA ARG A 35 -0.24 -12.23 -9.67
C ARG A 35 0.14 -11.39 -10.89
N LYS A 36 -0.57 -10.29 -11.16
CA LYS A 36 -0.24 -9.36 -12.25
C LYS A 36 0.96 -8.47 -11.93
N ALA A 37 1.07 -8.02 -10.68
CA ALA A 37 2.11 -7.12 -10.23
C ALA A 37 3.47 -7.81 -9.99
N ALA A 38 3.46 -9.03 -9.45
CA ALA A 38 4.68 -9.73 -9.08
C ALA A 38 5.55 -10.06 -10.29
N GLY A 39 6.83 -9.66 -10.23
CA GLY A 39 7.79 -9.88 -11.30
C GLY A 39 7.64 -8.93 -12.49
N THR A 40 6.74 -7.95 -12.39
CA THR A 40 6.55 -6.93 -13.42
C THR A 40 7.59 -5.82 -13.27
N TYR A 41 8.22 -5.48 -14.39
CA TYR A 41 9.16 -4.37 -14.51
C TYR A 41 8.84 -3.56 -15.78
N PRO A 42 9.06 -2.23 -15.77
CA PRO A 42 9.55 -1.45 -14.63
C PRO A 42 8.46 -1.19 -13.59
N GLU A 43 8.86 -0.68 -12.43
CA GLU A 43 8.04 -0.50 -11.22
C GLU A 43 6.80 0.37 -11.46
N GLU A 44 6.82 1.29 -12.44
CA GLU A 44 5.66 2.11 -12.80
C GLU A 44 4.49 1.26 -13.33
N GLN A 45 4.77 0.09 -13.92
CA GLN A 45 3.70 -0.83 -14.33
C GLN A 45 3.01 -1.45 -13.11
N VAL A 46 3.73 -1.72 -12.03
CA VAL A 46 3.13 -2.19 -10.77
C VAL A 46 2.18 -1.14 -10.21
N ALA A 47 2.61 0.13 -10.19
CA ALA A 47 1.77 1.24 -9.74
C ALA A 47 0.51 1.39 -10.61
N LYS A 48 0.64 1.22 -11.93
CA LYS A 48 -0.50 1.27 -12.84
C LYS A 48 -1.51 0.14 -12.58
N GLU A 49 -1.06 -1.10 -12.46
CA GLU A 49 -1.95 -2.25 -12.19
C GLU A 49 -2.67 -2.10 -10.84
N ALA A 50 -1.96 -1.58 -9.83
CA ALA A 50 -2.54 -1.31 -8.53
C ALA A 50 -3.60 -0.19 -8.59
N LEU A 51 -3.34 0.89 -9.33
CA LEU A 51 -4.28 1.99 -9.50
C LEU A 51 -5.52 1.56 -10.29
N ASP A 52 -5.35 0.87 -11.41
CA ASP A 52 -6.46 0.37 -12.23
C ASP A 52 -7.36 -0.57 -11.40
N CYS A 53 -6.76 -1.42 -10.55
CA CYS A 53 -7.50 -2.28 -9.62
C CYS A 53 -8.24 -1.47 -8.53
N ALA A 54 -7.60 -0.47 -7.94
CA ALA A 54 -8.22 0.38 -6.93
C ALA A 54 -9.43 1.16 -7.50
N ASP A 55 -9.30 1.71 -8.70
CA ASP A 55 -10.40 2.40 -9.39
C ASP A 55 -11.55 1.44 -9.71
N GLU A 56 -11.24 0.22 -10.15
CA GLU A 56 -12.25 -0.82 -10.38
C GLU A 56 -12.99 -1.17 -9.09
N ILE A 57 -12.27 -1.42 -7.99
CA ILE A 57 -12.87 -1.73 -6.68
C ILE A 57 -13.72 -0.57 -6.17
N LEU A 58 -13.23 0.66 -6.26
CA LEU A 58 -13.97 1.84 -5.86
C LEU A 58 -15.27 1.98 -6.65
N SER A 59 -15.24 1.72 -7.96
CA SER A 59 -16.42 1.80 -8.82
C SER A 59 -17.48 0.74 -8.50
N GLN A 60 -17.06 -0.47 -8.13
CA GLN A 60 -17.96 -1.61 -7.92
C GLN A 60 -18.47 -1.74 -6.48
N TYR A 61 -17.59 -1.47 -5.50
CA TYR A 61 -17.83 -1.75 -4.08
C TYR A 61 -17.73 -0.50 -3.20
N GLY A 62 -17.44 0.67 -3.79
CA GLY A 62 -17.28 1.92 -3.05
C GLY A 62 -16.10 1.89 -2.09
N THR A 63 -16.18 2.74 -1.06
CA THR A 63 -15.13 2.89 -0.05
C THR A 63 -14.96 1.65 0.84
N ASP A 64 -16.04 0.90 1.08
CA ASP A 64 -15.95 -0.37 1.82
C ASP A 64 -15.11 -1.41 1.05
N GLY A 65 -15.23 -1.44 -0.28
CA GLY A 65 -14.35 -2.24 -1.14
C GLY A 65 -12.88 -1.87 -1.01
N LEU A 66 -12.56 -0.57 -1.06
CA LEU A 66 -11.19 -0.10 -0.87
C LEU A 66 -10.63 -0.46 0.51
N ARG A 67 -11.44 -0.34 1.57
CA ARG A 67 -11.06 -0.76 2.92
C ARG A 67 -10.72 -2.25 2.96
N ALA A 68 -11.59 -3.08 2.38
CA ALA A 68 -11.36 -4.52 2.29
C ALA A 68 -10.10 -4.85 1.46
N LEU A 69 -9.83 -4.10 0.38
CA LEU A 69 -8.65 -4.29 -0.47
C LEU A 69 -7.37 -3.98 0.31
N VAL A 70 -7.32 -2.84 0.99
CA VAL A 70 -6.19 -2.44 1.84
C VAL A 70 -5.98 -3.46 2.96
N MET A 71 -7.04 -3.89 3.65
CA MET A 71 -6.95 -4.92 4.68
C MET A 71 -6.36 -6.22 4.14
N SER A 72 -6.86 -6.68 2.98
CA SER A 72 -6.40 -7.91 2.35
C SER A 72 -4.94 -7.83 1.91
N LEU A 73 -4.55 -6.77 1.20
CA LEU A 73 -3.17 -6.57 0.74
C LEU A 73 -2.19 -6.42 1.92
N THR A 74 -2.60 -5.72 2.99
CA THR A 74 -1.80 -5.61 4.21
C THR A 74 -1.59 -6.97 4.87
N CYS A 75 -2.64 -7.79 4.95
CA CYS A 75 -2.54 -9.16 5.48
C CYS A 75 -1.50 -9.97 4.69
N TRP A 76 -1.59 -9.95 3.36
CA TRP A 76 -0.65 -10.66 2.49
C TRP A 76 0.78 -10.12 2.62
N ALA A 77 0.96 -8.80 2.63
CA ALA A 77 2.28 -8.18 2.78
C ALA A 77 2.94 -8.58 4.10
N THR A 78 2.21 -8.51 5.23
CA THR A 78 2.74 -8.91 6.54
C THR A 78 3.15 -10.38 6.57
N VAL A 79 2.32 -11.29 6.07
CA VAL A 79 2.66 -12.72 6.02
C VAL A 79 3.93 -12.95 5.19
N GLN A 80 4.05 -12.29 4.03
CA GLN A 80 5.21 -12.45 3.17
C GLN A 80 6.48 -11.84 3.77
N LEU A 81 6.36 -10.75 4.55
CA LEU A 81 7.48 -10.18 5.31
C LEU A 81 7.98 -11.15 6.38
N GLU A 82 7.07 -11.75 7.15
CA GLU A 82 7.43 -12.76 8.17
C GLU A 82 8.11 -13.98 7.54
N VAL A 83 7.56 -14.48 6.43
CA VAL A 83 8.14 -15.60 5.68
C VAL A 83 9.53 -15.24 5.16
N ASN A 84 9.73 -14.03 4.63
CA ASN A 84 11.02 -13.58 4.13
C ASN A 84 12.05 -13.43 5.26
N ALA A 85 11.68 -12.80 6.37
CA ALA A 85 12.53 -12.68 7.54
C ALA A 85 12.98 -14.07 8.06
N GLN A 86 12.04 -15.01 8.17
CA GLN A 86 12.34 -16.38 8.57
C GLN A 86 13.27 -17.09 7.58
N ALA A 87 12.99 -16.99 6.27
CA ALA A 87 13.76 -17.66 5.23
C ALA A 87 15.19 -17.10 5.08
N SER A 88 15.37 -15.80 5.29
CA SER A 88 16.65 -15.11 5.22
C SER A 88 17.46 -15.17 6.52
N GLY A 89 16.84 -15.61 7.63
CA GLY A 89 17.45 -15.61 8.96
C GLY A 89 17.71 -14.20 9.51
N ARG A 90 17.02 -13.18 8.98
CA ARG A 90 17.16 -11.79 9.39
C ARG A 90 16.02 -11.40 10.36
N PRO A 91 16.26 -10.42 11.26
CA PRO A 91 15.17 -9.77 11.99
C PRO A 91 14.17 -9.12 11.02
N LEU A 92 12.89 -9.09 11.39
CA LEU A 92 11.81 -8.50 10.59
C LEU A 92 12.09 -7.03 10.26
N GLU A 93 12.60 -6.28 11.24
CA GLU A 93 12.97 -4.86 11.10
C GLU A 93 13.99 -4.66 9.98
N SER A 94 14.92 -5.59 9.82
CA SER A 94 15.95 -5.49 8.79
C SER A 94 15.36 -5.62 7.37
N VAL A 95 14.29 -6.39 7.20
CA VAL A 95 13.59 -6.52 5.91
C VAL A 95 12.80 -5.23 5.61
N LEU A 96 12.19 -4.62 6.63
CA LEU A 96 11.49 -3.34 6.50
C LEU A 96 12.45 -2.18 6.19
N ASP A 97 13.64 -2.17 6.79
CA ASP A 97 14.68 -1.18 6.52
C ASP A 97 15.11 -1.21 5.05
N ASP A 98 15.23 -2.40 4.43
CA ASP A 98 15.56 -2.54 3.00
C ASP A 98 14.44 -1.95 2.12
N MET A 99 13.18 -2.13 2.49
CA MET A 99 12.04 -1.54 1.77
C MET A 99 12.07 -0.02 1.85
N LEU A 100 12.35 0.53 3.05
CA LEU A 100 12.49 1.97 3.25
C LEU A 100 13.65 2.54 2.42
N LEU A 101 14.79 1.85 2.41
CA LEU A 101 15.95 2.23 1.60
C LEU A 101 15.61 2.24 0.11
N THR A 102 14.94 1.18 -0.38
CA THR A 102 14.50 1.10 -1.79
C THR A 102 13.59 2.28 -2.13
N TRP A 103 12.63 2.60 -1.25
CA TRP A 103 11.76 3.76 -1.45
C TRP A 103 12.55 5.07 -1.55
N LEU A 104 13.49 5.31 -0.62
CA LEU A 104 14.37 6.49 -0.64
C LEU A 104 15.23 6.58 -1.91
N GLU A 105 15.69 5.45 -2.44
CA GLU A 105 16.48 5.39 -3.67
C GLU A 105 15.62 5.66 -4.93
N THR A 106 14.33 5.33 -4.87
CA THR A 106 13.37 5.54 -5.97
C THR A 106 12.65 6.89 -5.93
N ASP A 107 12.67 7.60 -4.80
CA ASP A 107 12.13 8.96 -4.68
C ASP A 107 13.23 10.00 -5.02
N PRO A 108 13.19 10.67 -6.18
CA PRO A 108 14.14 11.74 -6.52
C PRO A 108 13.96 13.01 -5.68
N GLY A 109 13.05 13.02 -4.70
CA GLY A 109 12.59 14.18 -3.94
C GLY A 109 13.55 14.81 -2.93
N GLU A 110 14.67 14.18 -2.54
CA GLU A 110 15.57 14.73 -1.49
C GLU A 110 17.07 14.76 -1.83
N LEU A 111 17.42 15.05 -3.08
CA LEU A 111 18.72 15.67 -3.43
C LEU A 111 18.55 17.07 -4.05
N ARG A 112 17.46 17.78 -3.70
CA ARG A 112 17.39 19.21 -3.99
C ARG A 112 18.12 19.96 -2.89
N GLU A 113 19.39 20.29 -3.13
CA GLU A 113 20.14 21.18 -2.26
C GLU A 113 19.32 22.46 -1.99
N PRO A 114 19.27 22.95 -0.75
CA PRO A 114 18.57 24.19 -0.43
C PRO A 114 19.33 25.36 -1.06
N GLY A 115 19.04 25.71 -2.32
CA GLY A 115 19.71 26.84 -2.95
C GLY A 115 19.51 27.12 -4.43
N GLU A 116 18.96 26.23 -5.25
CA GLU A 116 18.86 26.54 -6.70
C GLU A 116 17.55 27.26 -7.07
N PRO A 117 17.61 28.55 -7.47
CA PRO A 117 16.45 29.24 -8.02
C PRO A 117 16.09 28.66 -9.39
N GLY A 118 14.82 28.30 -9.57
CA GLY A 118 14.33 27.76 -10.83
C GLY A 118 14.57 28.72 -12.00
N GLU A 119 15.14 28.21 -13.10
CA GLU A 119 15.29 28.99 -14.32
C GLU A 119 13.93 29.44 -14.85
N PRO A 120 13.72 30.75 -15.09
CA PRO A 120 12.51 31.23 -15.74
C PRO A 120 12.51 30.82 -17.21
N GLY A 121 11.47 30.09 -17.61
CA GLY A 121 11.25 29.66 -18.99
C GLY A 121 11.34 30.81 -19.98
N LYS A 122 12.15 30.64 -21.02
CA LYS A 122 12.23 31.60 -22.13
C LYS A 122 10.91 31.59 -22.91
N PRO A 123 10.30 32.75 -23.19
CA PRO A 123 9.14 32.80 -24.08
C PRO A 123 9.59 32.53 -25.52
N GLY A 124 8.92 31.58 -26.17
CA GLY A 124 9.15 31.22 -27.57
C GLY A 124 8.91 32.40 -28.50
N LYS A 125 9.77 32.51 -29.53
CA LYS A 125 9.56 33.38 -30.69
C LYS A 125 8.73 32.66 -31.74
#